data_AF-A0A946UNS2-F1
#
_entry.id   AF-A0A946UNS2-F1
#
_cell.length_a   1.000
_cell.length_b   1.000
_cell.length_c   1.000
_cell.angle_alpha   90.00
_cell.angle_beta   90.00
_cell.angle_gamma   90.00
#
_symmetry.space_group_name_H-M   'P 1'
#
loop_
_entity.id
_entity.type
_entity.pdbx_description
1 polymer ?
#
loop_
_entity_poly.entity_id
_entity_poly.type
_entity_poly.pdbx_seq_one_letter_code
_entity_poly.pdbx_strand_id
1 'polypeptide(L)'
;MNATTQPAASEESRFQLQRDRMLRAAAHCFNQKGYSGTSLKDVAARLGLTDPALYYYVRNKEELVYLCYLRAAEVGRDAMEAAIAEGGTGFEKVTRYLRNHVDIMVGERGPIAIMSEVPSLRADHREEVLELSRKHSAMFEALLEEGIADGSIDSCDVRMTGNAIMGA
;
A
#
# COMPACT_ATOMS: atom_id res chain seq x y z
N MET A 1 -14.07 22.35 39.23
CA MET A 1 -13.90 20.88 39.23
C MET A 1 -15.19 20.27 38.68
N ASN A 2 -15.27 19.52 37.58
CA ASN A 2 -14.38 19.06 36.53
C ASN A 2 -15.27 18.93 35.28
N ALA A 3 -14.83 19.42 34.13
CA ALA A 3 -15.37 19.01 32.83
C ALA A 3 -14.21 18.37 32.06
N THR A 4 -14.10 17.06 32.18
CA THR A 4 -13.14 16.26 31.40
C THR A 4 -13.70 16.11 29.99
N THR A 5 -13.31 17.03 29.11
CA THR A 5 -13.56 16.96 27.67
C THR A 5 -12.56 15.97 27.06
N GLN A 6 -13.02 14.78 26.68
CA GLN A 6 -12.25 13.90 25.80
C GLN A 6 -13.11 13.36 24.64
N PRO A 7 -13.33 14.13 23.55
CA PRO A 7 -14.03 13.67 22.34
C PRO A 7 -13.10 13.44 21.13
N ALA A 8 -11.95 14.13 21.03
CA ALA A 8 -11.16 14.23 19.79
C ALA A 8 -10.51 12.91 19.32
N ALA A 9 -10.07 12.06 20.24
CA ALA A 9 -9.42 10.79 19.89
C ALA A 9 -10.37 9.77 19.23
N SER A 10 -11.68 9.88 19.50
CA SER A 10 -12.70 8.96 18.97
C SER A 10 -13.14 9.33 17.56
N GLU A 11 -13.24 10.63 17.25
CA GLU A 11 -13.63 11.11 15.93
C GLU A 11 -12.50 10.92 14.91
N GLU A 12 -11.25 11.22 15.29
CA GLU A 12 -10.08 10.98 14.45
C GLU A 12 -9.92 9.51 14.11
N SER A 13 -10.06 8.61 15.10
CA SER A 13 -9.99 7.16 14.88
C SER A 13 -11.08 6.67 13.92
N ARG A 14 -12.31 7.20 14.05
CA ARG A 14 -13.41 6.87 13.13
C ARG A 14 -13.16 7.40 11.72
N PHE A 15 -12.60 8.61 11.61
CA PHE A 15 -12.23 9.20 10.33
C PHE A 15 -11.18 8.34 9.62
N GLN A 16 -10.11 7.93 10.33
CA GLN A 16 -9.07 7.08 9.77
C GLN A 16 -9.59 5.72 9.32
N LEU A 17 -10.44 5.07 10.14
CA LEU A 17 -11.05 3.79 9.78
C LEU A 17 -11.92 3.89 8.53
N GLN A 18 -12.71 4.96 8.41
CA GLN A 18 -13.56 5.18 7.24
C GLN A 18 -12.73 5.53 6.00
N ARG A 19 -11.64 6.30 6.17
CA ARG A 19 -10.68 6.60 5.11
C ARG A 19 -10.00 5.34 4.59
N ASP A 20 -9.52 4.46 5.47
CA ASP A 20 -8.94 3.18 5.06
C ASP A 20 -9.96 2.30 4.30
N ARG A 21 -11.21 2.22 4.78
CA ARG A 21 -12.28 1.50 4.09
C ARG A 21 -12.53 2.07 2.70
N MET A 22 -12.52 3.40 2.56
CA MET A 22 -12.64 4.06 1.27
C MET A 22 -11.48 3.70 0.33
N LEU A 23 -10.24 3.78 0.81
CA LEU A 23 -9.05 3.48 0.02
C LEU A 23 -9.02 2.02 -0.44
N ARG A 24 -9.45 1.06 0.39
CA ARG A 24 -9.62 -0.35 -0.02
C ARG A 24 -10.65 -0.51 -1.14
N ALA A 25 -11.80 0.15 -1.01
CA ALA A 25 -12.83 0.10 -2.05
C ALA A 25 -12.35 0.75 -3.37
N ALA A 26 -11.63 1.86 -3.28
CA ALA A 26 -11.04 2.54 -4.42
C ALA A 26 -9.97 1.68 -5.11
N ALA A 27 -9.04 1.09 -4.35
CA ALA A 27 -8.04 0.16 -4.85
C ALA A 27 -8.68 -1.01 -5.59
N HIS A 28 -9.77 -1.58 -5.06
CA HIS A 28 -10.51 -2.63 -5.75
C HIS A 28 -11.07 -2.18 -7.11
N CYS A 29 -11.69 -0.99 -7.17
CA CYS A 29 -12.21 -0.45 -8.43
C CYS A 29 -11.08 -0.20 -9.44
N PHE A 30 -9.98 0.42 -9.01
CA PHE A 30 -8.83 0.68 -9.87
C PHE A 30 -8.17 -0.61 -10.38
N ASN A 31 -7.99 -1.62 -9.52
CA ASN A 31 -7.42 -2.90 -9.92
C ASN A 31 -8.30 -3.66 -10.94
N GLN A 32 -9.62 -3.43 -10.94
CA GLN A 32 -10.55 -4.10 -11.87
C GLN A 32 -10.79 -3.34 -13.18
N LYS A 33 -10.93 -2.01 -13.11
CA LYS A 33 -11.36 -1.17 -14.26
C LYS A 33 -10.25 -0.25 -14.78
N GLY A 34 -9.09 -0.23 -14.13
CA GLY A 34 -8.03 0.75 -14.36
C GLY A 34 -8.41 2.16 -13.89
N TYR A 35 -7.46 3.09 -13.99
CA TYR A 35 -7.67 4.48 -13.61
C TYR A 35 -8.72 5.17 -14.50
N SER A 36 -8.63 4.98 -15.82
CA SER A 36 -9.54 5.60 -16.78
C SER A 36 -10.98 5.09 -16.65
N GLY A 37 -11.17 3.78 -16.39
CA GLY A 37 -12.50 3.15 -16.26
C GLY A 37 -13.15 3.30 -14.89
N THR A 38 -12.47 3.91 -13.91
CA THR A 38 -13.00 4.15 -12.57
C THR A 38 -13.43 5.61 -12.42
N SER A 39 -14.62 5.85 -11.86
CA SER A 39 -15.08 7.16 -11.41
C SER A 39 -15.21 7.23 -9.89
N LEU A 40 -15.21 8.44 -9.33
CA LEU A 40 -15.51 8.63 -7.90
C LEU A 40 -16.91 8.09 -7.53
N LYS A 41 -17.87 8.15 -8.45
CA LYS A 41 -19.22 7.61 -8.25
C LYS A 41 -19.23 6.08 -8.13
N ASP A 42 -18.40 5.39 -8.91
CA ASP A 42 -18.23 3.93 -8.78
C ASP A 42 -17.75 3.55 -7.38
N VAL A 43 -16.80 4.32 -6.83
CA VAL A 43 -16.25 4.11 -5.49
C VAL A 43 -17.29 4.41 -4.41
N ALA A 44 -18.02 5.52 -4.52
CA ALA A 44 -19.10 5.88 -3.60
C ALA A 44 -20.20 4.81 -3.57
N ALA A 45 -20.65 4.37 -4.74
CA ALA A 45 -21.66 3.32 -4.89
C ALA A 45 -21.21 2.00 -4.23
N ARG A 46 -19.94 1.60 -4.42
CA ARG A 46 -19.37 0.41 -3.78
C ARG A 46 -19.37 0.50 -2.25
N LEU A 47 -19.19 1.69 -1.70
CA LEU A 47 -19.17 1.93 -0.26
C LEU A 47 -20.56 2.14 0.35
N GLY A 48 -21.60 2.28 -0.47
CA GLY A 48 -22.93 2.73 -0.03
C GLY A 48 -22.92 4.17 0.49
N LEU A 49 -21.99 4.99 0.00
CA LEU A 49 -21.86 6.41 0.34
C LEU A 49 -22.50 7.29 -0.72
N THR A 50 -22.90 8.49 -0.33
CA THR A 50 -23.30 9.54 -1.28
C THR A 50 -22.05 10.19 -1.90
N ASP A 51 -22.20 10.77 -3.10
CA ASP A 51 -21.10 11.52 -3.73
C ASP A 51 -20.50 12.58 -2.80
N PRO A 52 -21.28 13.44 -2.10
CA PRO A 52 -20.73 14.43 -1.17
C PRO A 52 -19.95 13.82 -0.01
N ALA A 53 -20.36 12.65 0.48
CA ALA A 53 -19.66 11.97 1.56
C ALA A 53 -18.28 11.46 1.12
N LEU A 54 -18.11 11.08 -0.15
CA LEU A 54 -16.80 10.72 -0.69
C LEU A 54 -15.90 11.95 -0.88
N TYR A 55 -16.48 13.06 -1.37
CA TYR A 55 -15.75 14.32 -1.55
C TYR A 55 -15.25 14.95 -0.23
N TYR A 56 -15.80 14.54 0.91
CA TYR A 56 -15.27 14.89 2.22
C TYR A 56 -13.86 14.32 2.48
N TYR A 57 -13.52 13.18 1.86
CA TYR A 57 -12.21 12.52 2.03
C TYR A 57 -11.22 12.81 0.90
N VAL A 58 -11.71 13.09 -0.31
CA VAL A 58 -10.87 13.32 -1.50
C VAL A 58 -11.45 14.40 -2.40
N ARG A 59 -10.59 15.24 -2.96
CA ARG A 59 -10.97 16.35 -3.85
C ARG A 59 -11.27 15.87 -5.26
N ASN A 60 -10.57 14.86 -5.75
CA ASN A 60 -10.70 14.37 -7.12
C ASN A 60 -10.19 12.92 -7.27
N LYS A 61 -10.36 12.35 -8.47
CA LYS A 61 -9.95 10.98 -8.79
C LYS A 61 -8.44 10.76 -8.71
N GLU A 62 -7.66 11.77 -9.11
CA GLU A 62 -6.19 11.71 -9.10
C GLU A 62 -5.66 11.64 -7.66
N GLU A 63 -6.19 12.46 -6.76
CA GLU A 63 -5.86 12.39 -5.33
C GLU A 63 -6.28 11.04 -4.72
N LEU A 64 -7.43 10.50 -5.13
CA LEU A 64 -7.87 9.19 -4.64
C LEU A 64 -6.90 8.07 -5.01
N VAL A 65 -6.42 8.01 -6.27
CA VAL A 65 -5.45 6.98 -6.68
C VAL A 65 -4.08 7.20 -6.01
N TYR A 66 -3.65 8.46 -5.87
CA TYR A 66 -2.44 8.81 -5.14
C TYR A 66 -2.47 8.30 -3.70
N LEU A 67 -3.55 8.57 -2.96
CA LEU A 67 -3.72 8.06 -1.59
C LEU A 67 -3.78 6.53 -1.52
N CYS A 68 -4.32 5.87 -2.56
CA CYS A 68 -4.29 4.41 -2.65
C CYS A 68 -2.87 3.87 -2.80
N TYR A 69 -1.99 4.57 -3.54
CA TYR A 69 -0.58 4.20 -3.65
C TYR A 69 0.20 4.48 -2.38
N LEU A 70 -0.05 5.58 -1.68
CA LEU A 70 0.56 5.82 -0.37
C LEU A 70 0.22 4.71 0.61
N ARG A 71 -1.06 4.31 0.65
CA ARG A 71 -1.51 3.19 1.46
C ARG A 71 -0.83 1.87 1.05
N ALA A 72 -0.71 1.60 -0.25
CA ALA A 72 -0.04 0.39 -0.73
C ALA A 72 1.43 0.35 -0.29
N ALA A 73 2.13 1.48 -0.38
CA ALA A 73 3.51 1.62 0.07
C ALA A 73 3.65 1.45 1.60
N GLU A 74 2.78 2.09 2.38
CA GLU A 74 2.74 1.95 3.84
C GLU A 74 2.53 0.49 4.26
N VAL A 75 1.52 -0.15 3.69
CA VAL A 75 1.20 -1.55 3.98
C VAL A 75 2.33 -2.50 3.55
N GLY A 76 2.98 -2.23 2.41
CA GLY A 76 4.14 -2.98 1.94
C GLY A 76 5.34 -2.84 2.86
N ARG A 77 5.64 -1.61 3.30
CA ARG A 77 6.71 -1.31 4.27
C ARG A 77 6.45 -2.03 5.59
N ASP A 78 5.26 -1.89 6.15
CA ASP A 78 4.93 -2.49 7.46
C ASP A 78 5.04 -4.02 7.41
N ALA A 79 4.64 -4.65 6.30
CA ALA A 79 4.80 -6.09 6.11
C ALA A 79 6.28 -6.51 6.05
N MET A 80 7.14 -5.67 5.46
CA MET A 80 8.57 -5.90 5.36
C MET A 80 9.28 -5.69 6.69
N GLU A 81 8.95 -4.60 7.40
CA GLU A 81 9.46 -4.32 8.74
C GLU A 81 9.08 -5.43 9.73
N ALA A 82 7.84 -5.92 9.68
CA ALA A 82 7.42 -7.07 10.48
C ALA A 82 8.23 -8.34 10.14
N ALA A 83 8.53 -8.56 8.86
CA ALA A 83 9.34 -9.70 8.45
C ALA A 83 10.80 -9.62 8.93
N ILE A 84 11.37 -8.41 8.91
CA ILE A 84 12.72 -8.13 9.42
C ILE A 84 12.76 -8.31 10.94
N ALA A 85 11.78 -7.76 11.66
CA ALA A 85 11.75 -7.75 13.12
C ALA A 85 11.64 -9.15 13.74
N GLU A 86 11.03 -10.11 13.03
CA GLU A 86 10.96 -11.50 13.50
C GLU A 86 12.31 -12.23 13.42
N GLY A 87 13.26 -11.71 12.63
CA GLY A 87 14.59 -12.30 12.47
C GLY A 87 14.61 -13.57 11.62
N GLY A 88 15.71 -14.32 11.73
CA GLY A 88 16.02 -15.48 10.88
C GLY A 88 16.95 -15.12 9.73
N THR A 89 17.12 -16.08 8.82
CA THR A 89 17.91 -15.96 7.59
C THR A 89 17.26 -15.02 6.57
N GLY A 90 18.04 -14.52 5.62
CA GLY A 90 17.51 -13.69 4.52
C GLY A 90 16.41 -14.40 3.73
N PHE A 91 16.55 -15.71 3.46
CA PHE A 91 15.50 -16.50 2.81
C PHE A 91 14.20 -16.56 3.62
N GLU A 92 14.28 -16.73 4.95
CA GLU A 92 13.11 -16.73 5.82
C GLU A 92 12.42 -15.37 5.82
N LYS A 93 13.18 -14.27 5.89
CA LYS A 93 12.65 -12.91 5.84
C LYS A 93 11.96 -12.62 4.51
N VAL A 94 12.59 -12.95 3.37
CA VAL A 94 12.00 -12.83 2.04
C VAL A 94 10.70 -13.63 1.94
N THR A 95 10.72 -14.90 2.33
CA THR A 95 9.55 -15.79 2.26
C THR A 95 8.40 -15.27 3.11
N ARG A 96 8.71 -14.77 4.31
CA ARG A 96 7.71 -14.23 5.24
C ARG A 96 7.12 -12.92 4.73
N TYR A 97 7.95 -12.03 4.20
CA TYR A 97 7.49 -10.81 3.55
C TYR A 97 6.52 -11.15 2.41
N LEU A 98 6.89 -12.06 1.51
CA LEU A 98 6.04 -12.45 0.37
C LEU A 98 4.70 -13.06 0.83
N ARG A 99 4.72 -13.92 1.85
CA ARG A 99 3.50 -14.48 2.44
C ARG A 99 2.60 -13.39 2.99
N ASN A 100 3.15 -12.52 3.84
CA ASN A 100 2.40 -11.42 4.45
C ASN A 100 1.83 -10.48 3.38
N HIS A 101 2.62 -10.16 2.35
CA HIS A 101 2.21 -9.29 1.26
C HIS A 101 1.04 -9.90 0.46
N VAL A 102 1.13 -11.18 0.11
CA VAL A 102 0.03 -11.91 -0.57
C VAL A 102 -1.21 -11.97 0.32
N ASP A 103 -1.06 -12.32 1.60
CA ASP A 103 -2.18 -12.39 2.56
C ASP A 103 -2.90 -11.05 2.69
N ILE A 104 -2.17 -9.94 2.65
CA ILE A 104 -2.75 -8.59 2.61
C ILE A 104 -3.50 -8.36 1.30
N MET A 105 -2.94 -8.75 0.15
CA MET A 105 -3.59 -8.54 -1.15
C MET A 105 -4.93 -9.28 -1.26
N VAL A 106 -5.03 -10.47 -0.66
CA VAL A 106 -6.22 -11.34 -0.76
C VAL A 106 -7.12 -11.32 0.48
N GLY A 107 -6.65 -10.76 1.60
CA GLY A 107 -7.33 -10.78 2.89
C GLY A 107 -8.14 -9.51 3.21
N GLU A 108 -8.58 -9.41 4.46
CA GLU A 108 -9.47 -8.31 4.93
C GLU A 108 -8.85 -6.91 4.85
N ARG A 109 -7.51 -6.84 4.90
CA ARG A 109 -6.75 -5.58 4.75
C ARG A 109 -6.56 -5.18 3.29
N GLY A 110 -6.94 -6.04 2.35
CA GLY A 110 -6.84 -5.83 0.91
C GLY A 110 -8.12 -5.31 0.25
N PRO A 111 -8.07 -5.10 -1.07
CA PRO A 111 -6.85 -5.10 -1.87
C PRO A 111 -6.03 -3.80 -1.65
N ILE A 112 -4.72 -3.88 -1.87
CA ILE A 112 -3.87 -2.70 -2.10
C ILE A 112 -3.90 -2.34 -3.60
N ALA A 113 -3.66 -1.08 -3.94
CA ALA A 113 -3.68 -0.65 -5.34
C ALA A 113 -2.44 -1.15 -6.09
N ILE A 114 -2.66 -1.70 -7.28
CA ILE A 114 -1.58 -2.04 -8.21
C ILE A 114 -1.09 -0.74 -8.85
N MET A 115 0.23 -0.52 -8.82
CA MET A 115 0.86 0.74 -9.27
C MET A 115 0.98 0.84 -10.80
N SER A 116 -0.07 0.49 -11.54
CA SER A 116 -0.05 0.43 -13.01
C SER A 116 -0.26 1.78 -13.70
N GLU A 117 -0.76 2.78 -12.97
CA GLU A 117 -1.22 4.06 -13.55
C GLU A 117 -0.46 5.27 -12.97
N VAL A 118 0.78 5.06 -12.53
CA VAL A 118 1.66 6.13 -12.00
C VAL A 118 1.83 7.32 -12.97
N PRO A 119 1.88 7.14 -14.31
CA PRO A 119 1.93 8.27 -15.25
C PRO A 119 0.69 9.19 -15.22
N SER A 120 -0.44 8.71 -14.72
CA SER A 120 -1.70 9.46 -14.63
C SER A 120 -1.73 10.45 -13.44
N LEU A 121 -0.71 10.41 -12.57
CA LEU A 121 -0.56 11.30 -11.43
C LEU A 121 0.01 12.67 -11.81
N ARG A 122 -0.28 13.66 -10.97
CA ARG A 122 0.42 14.95 -10.98
C ARG A 122 1.90 14.74 -10.67
N ALA A 123 2.74 15.68 -11.10
CA ALA A 123 4.20 15.52 -11.05
C ALA A 123 4.74 15.33 -9.62
N ASP A 124 4.23 16.09 -8.67
CA ASP A 124 4.53 16.02 -7.24
C ASP A 124 4.13 14.66 -6.64
N HIS A 125 2.87 14.26 -6.82
CA HIS A 125 2.37 12.96 -6.36
C HIS A 125 3.13 11.79 -6.99
N ARG A 126 3.44 11.89 -8.28
CA ARG A 126 4.19 10.87 -9.02
C ARG A 126 5.59 10.69 -8.46
N GLU A 127 6.28 11.80 -8.19
CA GLU A 127 7.64 11.78 -7.66
C GLU A 127 7.71 11.07 -6.30
N GLU A 128 6.80 11.41 -5.39
CA GLU A 128 6.71 10.78 -4.07
C GLU A 128 6.40 9.29 -4.16
N VAL A 129 5.42 8.90 -4.98
CA VAL A 129 5.03 7.50 -5.17
C VAL A 129 6.20 6.68 -5.73
N LEU A 130 6.96 7.24 -6.68
CA LEU A 130 8.16 6.59 -7.22
C LEU A 130 9.29 6.51 -6.19
N GLU A 131 9.43 7.52 -5.31
CA GLU A 131 10.40 7.47 -4.22
C GLU A 131 10.09 6.37 -3.22
N LEU A 132 8.82 6.23 -2.83
CA LEU A 132 8.36 5.15 -1.96
C LEU A 132 8.60 3.77 -2.59
N SER A 133 8.29 3.62 -3.89
CA SER A 133 8.57 2.38 -4.63
C SER A 133 10.06 2.04 -4.68
N ARG A 134 10.93 3.04 -4.90
CA ARG A 134 12.39 2.85 -4.86
C ARG A 134 12.88 2.41 -3.48
N LYS A 135 12.39 3.05 -2.40
CA LYS A 135 12.74 2.68 -1.02
C LYS A 135 12.32 1.25 -0.71
N HIS A 136 11.09 0.89 -1.08
CA HIS A 136 10.56 -0.46 -0.88
C HIS A 136 11.37 -1.51 -1.64
N SER A 137 11.75 -1.22 -2.88
CA SER A 137 12.61 -2.11 -3.69
C SER A 137 14.00 -2.28 -3.06
N ALA A 138 14.63 -1.19 -2.61
CA ALA A 138 15.93 -1.23 -1.96
C ALA A 138 15.90 -2.05 -0.65
N MET A 139 14.83 -1.95 0.14
CA MET A 139 14.67 -2.78 1.33
C MET A 139 14.54 -4.27 0.99
N PHE A 140 13.83 -4.61 -0.09
CA PHE A 140 13.73 -6.00 -0.55
C PHE A 140 15.07 -6.53 -1.09
N GLU A 141 15.78 -5.73 -1.88
CA GLU A 141 17.13 -6.06 -2.37
C GLU A 141 18.09 -6.34 -1.20
N ALA A 142 18.03 -5.56 -0.12
CA ALA A 142 18.84 -5.80 1.08
C ALA A 142 18.55 -7.15 1.75
N LEU A 143 17.30 -7.65 1.71
CA LEU A 143 16.97 -8.99 2.23
C LEU A 143 17.56 -10.11 1.37
N LEU A 144 17.61 -9.91 0.05
CA LEU A 144 18.26 -10.84 -0.87
C LEU A 144 19.77 -10.85 -0.64
N GLU A 145 20.40 -9.68 -0.49
CA GLU A 145 21.82 -9.55 -0.16
C GLU A 145 22.16 -10.23 1.17
N GLU A 146 21.30 -10.04 2.19
CA GLU A 146 21.44 -10.73 3.47
C GLU A 146 21.39 -12.25 3.30
N GLY A 147 20.43 -12.76 2.52
CA GLY A 147 20.30 -14.19 2.25
C GLY A 147 21.47 -14.79 1.47
N ILE A 148 22.09 -14.01 0.59
CA ILE A 148 23.33 -14.41 -0.10
C ILE A 148 24.49 -14.44 0.91
N ALA A 149 24.59 -13.44 1.78
CA ALA A 149 25.67 -13.32 2.76
C ALA A 149 25.62 -14.41 3.85
N ASP A 150 24.43 -14.80 4.29
CA ASP A 150 24.23 -15.88 5.27
C ASP A 150 24.18 -17.28 4.66
N GLY A 151 24.18 -17.39 3.32
CA GLY A 151 24.18 -18.64 2.56
C GLY A 151 22.81 -19.32 2.46
N SER A 152 21.72 -18.65 2.85
CA SER A 152 20.34 -19.16 2.72
C SER A 152 19.75 -18.96 1.31
N ILE A 153 20.34 -18.08 0.50
CA ILE A 153 19.99 -17.83 -0.89
C ILE A 153 21.24 -18.04 -1.76
N ASP A 154 21.12 -18.82 -2.83
CA ASP A 154 22.20 -18.97 -3.81
C ASP A 154 22.53 -17.63 -4.49
N SER A 155 23.79 -17.45 -4.87
CA SER A 155 24.23 -16.24 -5.58
C SER A 155 23.39 -15.97 -6.83
N CYS A 156 22.83 -14.76 -6.93
CA CYS A 156 21.99 -14.33 -8.03
C CYS A 156 22.19 -12.83 -8.33
N ASP A 157 21.62 -12.35 -9.44
CA ASP A 157 21.49 -10.91 -9.68
C ASP A 157 20.36 -10.37 -8.80
N VAL A 158 20.72 -9.65 -7.74
CA VAL A 158 19.79 -9.13 -6.73
C VAL A 158 18.72 -8.24 -7.35
N ARG A 159 19.10 -7.35 -8.27
CA ARG A 159 18.17 -6.40 -8.88
C ARG A 159 17.20 -7.10 -9.82
N MET A 160 17.71 -7.98 -10.68
CA MET A 160 16.87 -8.75 -11.62
C MET A 160 15.92 -9.68 -10.85
N THR A 161 16.41 -10.36 -9.82
CA THR A 161 15.61 -11.25 -8.96
C THR A 161 14.56 -10.45 -8.19
N GLY A 162 14.95 -9.31 -7.61
CA GLY A 162 14.06 -8.38 -6.94
C GLY A 162 12.93 -7.91 -7.84
N ASN A 163 13.25 -7.42 -9.03
CA ASN A 163 12.25 -6.97 -10.02
C ASN A 163 11.31 -8.11 -10.46
N ALA A 164 11.85 -9.31 -10.71
CA ALA A 164 11.06 -10.46 -11.12
C ALA A 164 10.04 -10.89 -10.05
N ILE A 165 10.43 -10.83 -8.78
CA ILE A 165 9.54 -11.15 -7.65
C ILE A 165 8.52 -10.04 -7.41
N MET A 166 8.95 -8.78 -7.48
CA MET A 166 8.12 -7.61 -7.16
C MET A 166 7.24 -7.13 -8.32
N GLY A 167 7.43 -7.66 -9.53
CA GLY A 167 6.64 -7.34 -10.72
C GLY A 167 6.97 -5.97 -11.34
N ALA A 168 8.24 -5.55 -11.28
CA ALA A 168 8.74 -4.27 -11.81
C ALA A 168 9.37 -4.41 -13.21
#